data_AF-A0A968JP51-F1
#
_entry.id   AF-A0A968JP51-F1
#
_cell.length_a   1.000
_cell.length_b   1.000
_cell.length_c   1.000
_cell.angle_alpha   90.00
_cell.angle_beta   90.00
_cell.angle_gamma   90.00
#
_symmetry.space_group_name_H-M   'P 1'
#
loop_
_entity.id
_entity.type
_entity.pdbx_description
1 polymer ?
#
loop_
_entity_poly.entity_id
_entity_poly.type
_entity_poly.pdbx_seq_one_letter_code
_entity_poly.pdbx_strand_id
1 'polypeptide(L)'
;MLGFVLGIIVDYTYMSLGVHASATVFTAFVRQPVLRALEPKGGYNLNFSPTKARMGWAWFIRYVSIMMLVHLLFYFSMEIFTPTILVKFYSARWQVLWYRWV
;
A
#
# COMPACT_ATOMS: atom_id res chain seq x y z
N MET A 1 9.35 -8.59 -4.29
CA MET A 1 8.71 -9.78 -4.88
C MET A 1 7.38 -10.10 -4.20
N LEU A 2 7.35 -10.52 -2.92
CA LEU A 2 6.08 -10.85 -2.24
C LEU A 2 5.04 -9.71 -2.21
N GLY A 3 5.47 -8.48 -1.90
CA GLY A 3 4.56 -7.32 -1.90
C GLY A 3 3.89 -7.09 -3.27
N PHE A 4 4.65 -7.23 -4.35
CA PHE A 4 4.15 -7.08 -5.72
C PHE A 4 3.09 -8.13 -6.06
N VAL A 5 3.38 -9.41 -5.79
CA VAL A 5 2.45 -10.51 -6.06
C VAL A 5 1.15 -10.33 -5.28
N LEU A 6 1.25 -10.01 -3.98
CA LEU A 6 0.07 -9.76 -3.15
C LEU A 6 -0.76 -8.59 -3.68
N GLY A 7 -0.12 -7.49 -4.05
CA GLY A 7 -0.84 -6.32 -4.57
C GLY A 7 -1.51 -6.58 -5.91
N ILE A 8 -0.89 -7.36 -6.81
CA ILE A 8 -1.51 -7.77 -8.10
C ILE A 8 -2.75 -8.64 -7.88
N ILE A 9 -2.72 -9.56 -6.91
CA ILE A 9 -3.89 -10.39 -6.57
C ILE A 9 -5.06 -9.50 -6.10
N VAL A 10 -4.76 -8.52 -5.24
CA VAL A 10 -5.77 -7.55 -4.77
C VAL A 10 -6.29 -6.70 -5.94
N ASP A 11 -5.39 -6.18 -6.78
CA ASP A 11 -5.72 -5.39 -7.96
C ASP A 11 -6.65 -6.12 -8.92
N TYR A 12 -6.41 -7.42 -9.16
CA TYR A 12 -7.29 -8.26 -9.97
C TYR A 12 -8.71 -8.38 -9.36
N THR A 13 -8.80 -8.51 -8.04
CA THR A 13 -10.06 -8.69 -7.32
C THR A 13 -10.90 -7.40 -7.31
N TYR A 14 -10.24 -6.24 -7.19
CA TYR A 14 -10.88 -4.92 -7.14
C TYR A 14 -10.97 -4.22 -8.50
N MET A 15 -10.54 -4.87 -9.60
CA MET A 15 -10.43 -4.26 -10.93
C MET A 15 -9.66 -2.91 -10.91
N SER A 16 -8.71 -2.76 -9.99
CA SER A 16 -7.80 -1.61 -9.95
C SER A 16 -6.55 -1.95 -10.75
N LEU A 17 -6.13 -1.08 -11.67
CA LEU A 17 -4.90 -1.29 -12.42
C LEU A 17 -3.69 -0.91 -11.57
N GLY A 18 -3.08 -1.88 -10.89
CA GLY A 18 -1.73 -1.76 -10.32
C GLY A 18 -1.57 -0.82 -9.12
N VAL A 19 -2.67 -0.27 -8.60
CA VAL A 19 -2.65 0.70 -7.49
C VAL A 19 -2.24 -0.01 -6.19
N HIS A 20 -2.77 -1.19 -5.91
CA HIS A 20 -2.36 -1.96 -4.75
C HIS A 20 -0.96 -2.55 -4.92
N ALA A 21 -0.60 -3.05 -6.11
CA ALA A 21 0.74 -3.56 -6.41
C ALA A 21 1.84 -2.52 -6.20
N SER A 22 1.62 -1.29 -6.65
CA SER A 22 2.59 -0.20 -6.41
C SER A 22 2.66 0.19 -4.93
N ALA A 23 1.52 0.31 -4.25
CA ALA A 23 1.48 0.66 -2.83
C ALA A 23 2.14 -0.38 -1.92
N THR A 24 1.91 -1.67 -2.15
CA THR A 24 2.52 -2.75 -1.36
C THR A 24 4.02 -2.86 -1.61
N VAL A 25 4.49 -2.62 -2.84
CA VAL A 25 5.92 -2.57 -3.17
C VAL A 25 6.59 -1.39 -2.48
N PHE A 26 5.99 -0.21 -2.53
CA PHE A 26 6.51 0.98 -1.86
C PHE A 26 6.59 0.78 -0.35
N THR A 27 5.54 0.24 0.28
CA THR A 27 5.55 -0.07 1.71
C THR A 27 6.62 -1.12 2.05
N ALA A 28 6.83 -2.13 1.20
CA ALA A 28 7.90 -3.10 1.39
C ALA A 28 9.31 -2.47 1.28
N PHE A 29 9.48 -1.47 0.42
CA PHE A 29 10.72 -0.70 0.28
C PHE A 29 11.00 0.18 1.51
N VAL A 30 10.00 0.91 1.99
CA VAL A 30 10.11 1.82 3.15
C VAL A 30 10.24 1.09 4.49
N ARG A 31 9.95 -0.21 4.53
CA ARG A 31 10.07 -1.05 5.74
C ARG A 31 11.44 -0.94 6.43
N GLN A 32 12.54 -1.06 5.68
CA GLN A 32 13.89 -1.03 6.24
C GLN A 32 14.26 0.31 6.88
N PRO A 33 14.08 1.47 6.22
CA PRO A 33 14.37 2.76 6.85
C PRO A 33 13.49 3.04 8.07
N VAL A 34 12.21 2.65 8.06
CA VAL A 34 11.33 2.81 9.23
C VAL A 34 11.80 1.96 10.42
N LEU A 35 12.22 0.72 10.18
CA LEU A 35 12.81 -0.12 11.24
C LEU A 35 14.07 0.53 11.82
N ARG A 36 14.98 1.03 10.98
CA ARG A 36 16.18 1.74 11.46
C ARG A 36 15.85 2.99 12.28
N ALA A 37 14.82 3.73 11.90
CA ALA A 37 14.36 4.90 12.66
C ALA A 37 13.72 4.54 14.01
N LEU A 38 13.13 3.36 14.13
CA LEU A 38 12.50 2.83 15.35
C LEU A 38 13.42 1.88 16.13
N GLU A 39 14.73 1.95 15.89
CA GLU A 39 15.71 1.14 16.59
C GLU A 39 15.74 1.52 18.08
N PRO A 40 15.56 0.55 19.00
CA PRO A 40 15.71 0.80 20.44
C PRO A 40 17.14 1.21 20.79
N LYS A 41 17.34 1.87 21.95
CA LYS A 41 18.67 2.30 22.42
C LYS A 41 19.72 1.17 22.57
N GLY A 42 19.29 -0.10 22.56
CA GLY A 42 20.15 -1.29 22.58
C GLY A 42 20.30 -2.02 21.23
N GLY A 43 19.77 -1.44 20.16
CA GLY A 43 19.80 -2.00 18.81
C GLY A 43 18.87 -3.19 18.57
N TYR A 44 18.77 -3.61 17.31
CA TYR A 44 18.16 -4.91 16.98
C TYR A 44 19.16 -6.05 17.17
N ASN A 45 18.71 -7.12 17.82
CA ASN A 45 19.53 -8.32 17.96
C ASN A 45 19.62 -9.04 16.61
N LEU A 46 20.83 -9.21 16.07
CA LEU A 46 21.06 -9.81 14.74
C LEU A 46 20.51 -11.23 14.60
N ASN A 47 20.38 -11.96 15.71
CA ASN A 47 19.87 -13.33 15.73
C ASN A 47 18.34 -13.40 15.70
N PHE A 48 17.64 -12.27 15.87
CA PHE A 48 16.21 -12.25 16.08
C PHE A 48 15.50 -11.21 15.23
N SER A 49 14.42 -11.63 14.57
CA SER A 49 13.55 -10.70 13.86
C SER A 49 12.76 -9.81 14.82
N PRO A 50 12.64 -8.50 14.54
CA PRO A 50 11.84 -7.57 15.34
C PRO A 50 10.36 -7.94 15.19
N THR A 51 9.82 -8.55 16.25
CA THR A 51 8.45 -9.08 16.29
C THR A 51 7.72 -8.50 17.49
N LYS A 52 6.38 -8.43 17.39
CA LYS A 52 5.51 -7.93 18.48
C LYS A 52 5.78 -8.63 19.82
N ALA A 53 6.08 -9.93 19.79
CA ALA A 53 6.32 -10.74 20.99
C ALA A 53 7.59 -10.33 21.74
N ARG A 54 8.58 -9.78 21.04
CA ARG A 54 9.90 -9.46 21.60
C ARG A 54 10.04 -7.96 21.92
N MET A 55 9.43 -7.12 21.10
CA MET A 55 9.50 -5.65 21.22
C MET A 55 8.42 -5.06 22.13
N GLY A 56 7.37 -5.84 22.43
CA GLY A 56 6.20 -5.38 23.16
C GLY A 56 5.24 -4.55 22.33
N TRP A 57 4.08 -4.27 22.92
CA TRP A 57 2.97 -3.58 22.26
C TRP A 57 3.27 -2.14 21.87
N ALA A 58 4.00 -1.39 22.70
CA ALA A 58 4.28 0.02 22.45
C ALA A 58 5.11 0.22 21.16
N TRP A 59 6.14 -0.59 20.95
CA TRP A 59 6.95 -0.54 19.73
C TRP A 59 6.14 -1.00 18.51
N PHE A 60 5.35 -2.08 18.66
CA PHE A 60 4.52 -2.60 17.58
C PHE A 60 3.49 -1.58 17.09
N ILE A 61 2.78 -0.91 18.00
CA ILE A 61 1.79 0.11 17.64
C ILE A 61 2.47 1.27 16.89
N ARG A 62 3.63 1.75 17.36
CA ARG A 62 4.40 2.80 16.67
C ARG A 62 4.84 2.37 15.27
N TYR A 63 5.33 1.14 15.14
CA TYR A 63 5.76 0.60 13.85
C TYR A 63 4.58 0.47 12.87
N VAL A 64 3.48 -0.14 13.30
CA VAL A 64 2.31 -0.36 12.45
C VAL A 64 1.65 0.96 12.08
N SER A 65 1.54 1.92 13.00
CA SER A 65 0.91 3.22 12.71
C SER A 65 1.70 4.01 11.66
N ILE A 66 3.04 4.05 11.76
CA ILE A 66 3.89 4.72 10.77
C ILE A 66 3.78 4.01 9.41
N MET A 67 3.90 2.68 9.39
CA MET A 67 3.81 1.90 8.14
C MET A 67 2.45 2.04 7.47
N MET A 68 1.36 2.05 8.25
CA MET A 68 -0.01 2.23 7.76
C MET A 68 -0.19 3.63 7.16
N LEU A 69 0.29 4.66 7.84
CA LEU A 69 0.21 6.04 7.35
C LEU A 69 0.96 6.20 6.02
N VAL A 70 2.19 5.68 5.95
CA VAL A 70 2.98 5.69 4.71
C VAL A 70 2.28 4.94 3.58
N HIS A 71 1.72 3.77 3.86
CA HIS A 71 0.97 2.99 2.88
C HIS A 71 -0.25 3.75 2.36
N LEU A 72 -1.05 4.32 3.26
CA LEU A 72 -2.26 5.07 2.91
C LEU A 72 -1.94 6.32 2.10
N LEU A 73 -0.94 7.11 2.52
CA LEU A 73 -0.53 8.31 1.78
C LEU A 73 -0.10 7.97 0.35
N PHE A 74 0.70 6.91 0.18
CA PHE A 74 1.14 6.49 -1.14
C PHE A 74 -0.01 5.90 -1.97
N TYR A 75 -0.87 5.08 -1.36
CA TYR A 75 -2.05 4.52 -2.01
C TYR A 75 -2.97 5.62 -2.54
N PHE A 76 -3.33 6.61 -1.72
CA PHE A 76 -4.17 7.73 -2.15
C PHE A 76 -3.50 8.61 -3.22
N SER A 77 -2.18 8.83 -3.11
CA SER A 77 -1.43 9.50 -4.17
C SER A 77 -1.54 8.74 -5.50
N MET A 78 -1.32 7.42 -5.49
CA MET A 78 -1.43 6.60 -6.69
C MET A 78 -2.85 6.62 -7.24
N GLU A 79 -3.88 6.48 -6.40
CA GLU A 79 -5.27 6.50 -6.83
C GLU A 79 -5.65 7.79 -7.58
N ILE A 80 -5.18 8.96 -7.10
CA ILE A 80 -5.45 10.25 -7.73
C ILE A 80 -4.70 10.41 -9.06
N PHE A 81 -3.44 9.98 -9.13
CA PHE A 81 -2.61 10.15 -10.33
C PHE A 81 -2.76 9.02 -11.35
N THR A 82 -3.56 7.99 -11.06
CA THR A 82 -3.75 6.86 -12.00
C THR A 82 -4.64 7.30 -13.17
N PRO A 83 -4.22 7.07 -14.44
CA PRO A 83 -5.01 7.40 -15.63
C PRO A 83 -6.31 6.57 -15.78
N THR A 84 -6.60 5.65 -14.86
CA THR A 84 -7.87 4.92 -14.79
C THR A 84 -9.06 5.85 -14.56
N ILE A 85 -8.86 7.04 -13.97
CA ILE A 85 -9.90 8.07 -13.89
C ILE A 85 -10.40 8.45 -15.29
N LEU A 86 -9.50 8.59 -16.27
CA LEU A 86 -9.87 8.87 -17.65
C LEU A 86 -10.67 7.71 -18.24
N VAL A 87 -10.23 6.46 -18.03
CA VAL A 87 -10.94 5.28 -18.52
C VAL A 87 -12.35 5.17 -17.91
N LYS A 88 -12.50 5.39 -16.59
CA LYS A 88 -13.79 5.44 -15.89
C LYS A 88 -14.69 6.57 -16.40
N PHE A 89 -14.12 7.72 -16.70
CA PHE A 89 -14.84 8.86 -17.25
C PHE A 89 -15.35 8.57 -18.67
N TYR A 90 -14.51 7.99 -19.53
CA TYR A 90 -14.89 7.60 -20.89
C TYR A 90 -15.97 6.51 -20.90
N SER A 91 -15.87 5.50 -20.03
CA SER A 91 -16.87 4.44 -19.93
C SER A 91 -18.21 4.98 -19.41
N ALA A 92 -18.20 5.84 -18.39
CA ALA A 92 -19.41 6.49 -17.87
C ALA A 92 -20.09 7.36 -18.93
N ARG A 93 -19.32 8.16 -19.70
CA ARG A 93 -19.86 8.98 -20.80
C ARG A 93 -20.50 8.12 -21.88
N TRP A 94 -19.87 7.00 -22.24
CA TRP A 94 -20.41 6.09 -23.26
C TRP A 94 -21.70 5.41 -22.79
N GLN A 95 -21.80 5.03 -21.52
CA GLN A 95 -23.03 4.48 -20.94
C GLN A 95 -24.18 5.50 -20.97
N VAL A 96 -23.94 6.74 -20.57
CA VAL A 96 -24.96 7.81 -20.62
C VAL A 96 -25.43 8.06 -22.05
N LEU A 97 -24.52 8.05 -23.03
CA LEU A 97 -24.89 8.21 -24.43
C LEU A 97 -25.67 7.00 -24.96
N TRP A 98 -25.27 5.78 -24.61
CA TRP A 98 -25.98 4.56 -24.99
C TRP A 98 -27.42 4.56 -24.48
N TYR A 99 -27.64 4.87 -23.19
CA TYR A 99 -28.98 4.98 -22.60
C TYR A 99 -29.82 6.14 -23.14
N ARG A 100 -29.22 7.10 -23.85
CA ARG A 100 -29.94 8.22 -24.46
C ARG A 100 -30.46 7.90 -25.87
N TRP A 101 -29.96 6.83 -26.49
CA TRP A 101 -30.30 6.44 -27.87
C TRP A 101 -30.91 5.02 -27.94
N VAL A 102 -31.26 4.44 -26.80
CA VAL A 102 -32.07 3.22 -26.62
C VAL A 102 -33.28 3.60 -25.78
#